data_AF-A0A9W6HFT5-F1
#
_entry.id   AF-A0A9W6HFT5-F1
#
_cell.length_a   1.000
_cell.length_b   1.000
_cell.length_c   1.000
_cell.angle_alpha   90.00
_cell.angle_beta   90.00
_cell.angle_gamma   90.00
#
_symmetry.space_group_name_H-M   'P 1'
#
loop_
_entity.id
_entity.type
_entity.pdbx_description
1 polymer ?
#
loop_
_entity_poly.entity_id
_entity_poly.type
_entity_poly.pdbx_seq_one_letter_code
_entity_poly.pdbx_strand_id
1 'polypeptide(L)'
;MSRRDRRSVVALGLIAGLGLLAGCGAPAPAQTTPPAEAVPSSPVATPQATASEPALPDPTCENIIRSASFEELESQGWEYKQEPFLIGEMPIEGGVSCLWANPAEPGGNILQFGWAPLTAEETTEAEQSLESAGWIREEGDDGVYLTEDPAFALNIDADGYGMTYFFGDGYVQVADVKQGLVVIERR
;
A
#
# COMPACT_ATOMS: atom_id res chain seq x y z
N MET A 1 20.11 -42.04 33.49
CA MET A 1 21.29 -42.52 32.72
C MET A 1 21.45 -41.57 31.53
N SER A 2 22.31 -40.55 31.58
CA SER A 2 23.67 -40.48 30.98
C SER A 2 23.64 -40.80 29.46
N ARG A 3 24.08 -39.96 28.49
CA ARG A 3 25.24 -39.03 28.34
C ARG A 3 24.92 -38.02 27.20
N ARG A 4 25.30 -36.73 27.25
CA ARG A 4 26.59 -36.11 26.76
C ARG A 4 26.89 -36.47 25.29
N ASP A 5 27.30 -35.61 24.35
CA ASP A 5 27.92 -34.27 24.31
C ASP A 5 27.94 -33.87 22.81
N ARG A 6 27.95 -32.57 22.47
CA ARG A 6 29.11 -31.94 21.78
C ARG A 6 28.87 -30.47 21.47
N ARG A 7 29.71 -29.66 22.10
CA ARG A 7 30.02 -28.26 21.79
C ARG A 7 30.76 -28.18 20.46
N SER A 8 30.49 -27.12 19.69
CA SER A 8 31.46 -26.52 18.76
C SER A 8 31.40 -25.00 18.90
N VAL A 9 32.54 -24.39 18.63
CA VAL A 9 33.07 -23.14 19.18
C VAL A 9 33.54 -22.27 17.99
N VAL A 10 33.20 -20.97 18.04
CA VAL A 10 33.96 -19.76 17.62
C VAL A 10 34.32 -19.51 16.14
N ALA A 11 34.01 -18.30 15.64
CA ALA A 11 34.95 -17.23 15.21
C ALA A 11 34.16 -16.09 14.50
N LEU A 12 34.11 -14.86 15.03
CA LEU A 12 35.03 -13.70 14.84
C LEU A 12 35.02 -13.08 13.43
N GLY A 13 34.71 -11.77 13.35
CA GLY A 13 34.97 -10.95 12.15
C GLY A 13 34.42 -9.52 12.21
N LEU A 14 35.11 -8.63 12.93
CA LEU A 14 34.97 -7.16 12.87
C LEU A 14 35.53 -6.63 11.54
N ILE A 15 34.86 -5.68 10.87
CA ILE A 15 35.53 -4.61 10.11
C ILE A 15 34.74 -3.30 10.25
N ALA A 16 35.37 -2.31 10.87
CA ALA A 16 34.96 -0.92 10.93
C ALA A 16 35.53 -0.16 9.73
N GLY A 17 34.73 0.71 9.11
CA GLY A 17 35.16 1.65 8.07
C GLY A 17 34.73 3.07 8.40
N LEU A 18 35.61 3.82 9.07
CA LEU A 18 35.51 5.28 9.18
C LEU A 18 36.07 5.90 7.90
N GLY A 19 35.27 6.71 7.22
CA GLY A 19 35.70 7.62 6.16
C GLY A 19 35.29 9.05 6.49
N LEU A 20 36.20 9.80 7.12
CA LEU A 20 36.14 11.26 7.22
C LEU A 20 37.01 11.84 6.11
N LEU A 21 36.46 12.65 5.20
CA LEU A 21 37.23 13.69 4.51
C LEU A 21 36.34 14.90 4.21
N ALA A 22 36.65 15.99 4.91
CA ALA A 22 36.13 17.33 4.70
C ALA A 22 36.65 17.92 3.37
N GLY A 23 35.81 18.72 2.71
CA GLY A 23 36.20 19.58 1.60
C GLY A 23 35.48 20.93 1.72
N CYS A 24 36.19 21.94 2.24
CA CYS A 24 35.73 23.31 2.38
C CYS A 24 36.71 24.25 1.67
N GLY A 25 36.18 25.28 1.01
CA GLY A 25 36.92 26.45 0.54
C GLY A 25 36.71 26.73 -0.96
N ALA A 26 36.47 27.94 -1.44
CA ALA A 26 36.22 29.26 -0.88
C ALA A 26 35.68 30.14 -2.04
N PRO A 27 34.94 31.25 -1.81
CA PRO A 27 34.50 32.11 -2.90
C PRO A 27 35.59 33.14 -3.25
N ALA A 28 35.79 33.39 -4.55
CA ALA A 28 36.63 34.48 -5.05
C ALA A 28 36.06 35.00 -6.39
N PRO A 29 36.44 36.20 -6.84
CA PRO A 29 35.85 37.49 -6.50
C PRO A 29 34.98 38.05 -7.64
N ALA A 30 34.15 39.04 -7.31
CA ALA A 30 33.41 39.82 -8.30
C ALA A 30 34.35 40.48 -9.31
N GLN A 31 34.06 40.28 -10.60
CA GLN A 31 34.68 41.01 -11.70
C GLN A 31 33.67 41.94 -12.36
N THR A 32 34.20 43.12 -12.66
CA THR A 32 33.60 44.37 -13.08
C THR A 32 32.74 44.25 -14.34
N THR A 33 31.57 44.92 -14.31
CA THR A 33 30.60 45.08 -15.40
C THR A 33 31.19 45.85 -16.60
N PRO A 34 31.12 45.31 -17.83
CA PRO A 34 31.18 46.08 -19.08
C PRO A 34 29.78 46.53 -19.53
N PRO A 35 29.67 47.50 -20.46
CA PRO A 35 28.46 48.28 -20.71
C PRO A 35 27.27 47.43 -21.19
N ALA A 36 26.06 47.84 -20.80
CA ALA A 36 24.81 47.23 -21.23
C ALA A 36 24.63 47.35 -22.75
N GLU A 37 24.79 46.23 -23.45
CA GLU A 37 24.31 46.04 -24.81
C GLU A 37 22.83 45.62 -24.73
N ALA A 38 21.98 46.28 -25.51
CA ALA A 38 20.54 46.01 -25.52
C ALA A 38 20.26 44.62 -26.09
N VAL A 39 19.98 43.66 -25.19
CA VAL A 39 19.55 42.31 -25.55
C VAL A 39 18.11 42.37 -26.12
N PRO A 40 17.83 41.76 -27.28
CA PRO A 40 16.46 41.66 -27.77
C PRO A 40 15.61 40.86 -26.77
N SER A 41 14.44 41.39 -26.41
CA SER A 41 13.47 40.68 -25.56
C SER A 41 13.16 39.31 -26.17
N SER A 42 13.60 38.26 -25.49
CA SER A 42 13.18 36.90 -25.82
C SER A 42 11.68 36.75 -25.56
N PRO A 43 10.93 36.00 -26.39
CA PRO A 43 9.52 35.75 -26.14
C PRO A 43 9.38 35.00 -24.81
N VAL A 44 8.52 35.52 -23.92
CA VAL A 44 8.13 34.84 -22.69
C VAL A 44 7.44 33.53 -23.08
N ALA A 45 7.99 32.40 -22.65
CA ALA A 45 7.36 31.10 -22.83
C ALA A 45 6.01 31.11 -22.10
N THR A 46 4.92 30.97 -22.85
CA THR A 46 3.59 30.72 -22.30
C THR A 46 3.63 29.39 -21.53
N PRO A 47 3.07 29.29 -20.31
CA PRO A 47 2.99 28.01 -19.61
C PRO A 47 2.23 27.03 -20.49
N GLN A 48 2.93 25.99 -20.95
CA GLN A 48 2.29 24.88 -21.64
C GLN A 48 1.45 24.15 -20.60
N ALA A 49 0.13 24.13 -20.77
CA ALA A 49 -0.74 23.35 -19.92
C ALA A 49 -0.28 21.89 -20.00
N THR A 50 0.24 21.36 -18.90
CA THR A 50 0.51 19.93 -18.77
C THR A 50 -0.82 19.22 -18.98
N ALA A 51 -0.90 18.35 -20.00
CA ALA A 51 -2.04 17.49 -20.17
C ALA A 51 -2.20 16.66 -18.88
N SER A 52 -3.33 16.81 -18.20
CA SER A 52 -3.64 15.97 -17.05
C SER A 52 -3.85 14.54 -17.52
N GLU A 53 -3.34 13.58 -16.76
CA GLU A 53 -3.60 12.16 -17.00
C GLU A 53 -5.12 11.92 -16.91
N PRO A 54 -5.71 11.06 -17.77
CA PRO A 54 -7.13 10.75 -17.69
C PRO A 54 -7.45 10.19 -16.30
N ALA A 55 -8.53 10.69 -15.70
CA ALA A 55 -9.03 10.11 -14.46
C ALA A 55 -9.38 8.63 -14.69
N LEU A 56 -8.94 7.78 -13.76
CA LEU A 56 -9.33 6.38 -13.75
C LEU A 56 -10.84 6.26 -13.46
N PRO A 57 -11.51 5.22 -14.00
CA PRO A 57 -12.93 5.05 -13.75
C PRO A 57 -13.20 4.74 -12.28
N ASP A 58 -14.37 5.16 -11.80
CA ASP A 58 -14.82 4.90 -10.43
C ASP A 58 -14.69 3.41 -10.08
N PRO A 59 -14.32 3.08 -8.83
CA PRO A 59 -14.14 1.70 -8.41
C PRO A 59 -15.47 0.98 -8.33
N THR A 60 -15.51 -0.26 -8.84
CA THR A 60 -16.64 -1.18 -8.81
C THR A 60 -16.13 -2.60 -8.62
N CYS A 61 -17.00 -3.54 -8.22
CA CYS A 61 -16.58 -4.93 -8.01
C CYS A 61 -16.03 -5.62 -9.26
N GLU A 62 -16.41 -5.13 -10.44
CA GLU A 62 -15.92 -5.61 -11.73
C GLU A 62 -14.51 -5.11 -12.07
N ASN A 63 -14.02 -4.07 -11.37
CA ASN A 63 -12.81 -3.37 -11.78
C ASN A 63 -11.79 -3.10 -10.66
N ILE A 64 -12.11 -3.39 -9.40
CA ILE A 64 -11.14 -3.30 -8.29
C ILE A 64 -10.22 -4.49 -8.22
N ILE A 65 -10.60 -5.64 -8.80
CA ILE A 65 -9.74 -6.80 -8.96
C ILE A 65 -9.31 -6.94 -10.41
N ARG A 66 -8.15 -7.57 -10.65
CA ARG A 66 -7.66 -7.87 -11.99
C ARG A 66 -8.72 -8.59 -12.81
N SER A 67 -8.88 -8.20 -14.07
CA SER A 67 -9.92 -8.76 -14.96
C SER A 67 -9.89 -10.29 -15.04
N ALA A 68 -8.69 -10.89 -15.13
CA ALA A 68 -8.54 -12.34 -15.14
C ALA A 68 -9.03 -13.00 -13.82
N SER A 69 -8.87 -12.33 -12.68
CA SER A 69 -9.39 -12.81 -11.39
C SER A 69 -10.91 -12.68 -11.31
N PHE A 70 -11.48 -11.60 -11.86
CA PHE A 70 -12.93 -11.42 -11.97
C PHE A 70 -13.57 -12.52 -12.82
N GLU A 71 -13.06 -12.72 -14.04
CA GLU A 71 -13.55 -13.74 -14.97
C GLU A 71 -13.45 -15.16 -14.38
N GLU A 72 -12.36 -15.45 -13.67
CA GLU A 72 -12.17 -16.74 -13.00
C GLU A 72 -13.24 -16.97 -11.91
N LEU A 73 -13.51 -15.98 -11.06
CA LEU A 73 -14.55 -16.06 -10.02
C LEU A 73 -15.93 -16.29 -10.64
N GLU A 74 -16.30 -15.52 -11.66
CA GLU A 74 -17.57 -15.70 -12.37
C GLU A 74 -17.67 -17.09 -13.01
N SER A 75 -16.59 -17.59 -13.62
CA SER A 75 -16.57 -18.92 -14.26
C SER A 75 -16.79 -20.06 -13.27
N GLN A 76 -16.40 -19.86 -12.00
CA GLN A 76 -16.60 -20.78 -10.90
C GLN A 76 -17.98 -20.61 -10.23
N GLY A 77 -18.80 -19.67 -10.71
CA GLY A 77 -20.16 -19.43 -10.21
C GLY A 77 -20.20 -18.58 -8.95
N TRP A 78 -19.16 -17.80 -8.65
CA TRP A 78 -19.22 -16.82 -7.58
C TRP A 78 -20.06 -15.61 -8.00
N GLU A 79 -20.84 -15.11 -7.07
CA GLU A 79 -21.63 -13.89 -7.20
C GLU A 79 -21.11 -12.85 -6.21
N TYR A 80 -21.22 -11.56 -6.53
CA TYR A 80 -20.78 -10.48 -5.65
C TYR A 80 -21.90 -9.51 -5.28
N LYS A 81 -21.70 -8.85 -4.14
CA LYS A 81 -22.46 -7.69 -3.71
C LYS A 81 -21.51 -6.53 -3.45
N GLN A 82 -21.78 -5.41 -4.11
CA GLN A 82 -21.08 -4.15 -3.87
C GLN A 82 -21.68 -3.41 -2.67
N GLU A 83 -20.82 -2.94 -1.77
CA GLU A 83 -21.15 -2.18 -0.58
C GLU A 83 -20.24 -0.95 -0.46
N PRO A 84 -20.63 0.09 0.31
CA PRO A 84 -19.71 1.18 0.66
C PRO A 84 -18.46 0.63 1.35
N PHE A 85 -17.31 1.23 1.09
CA PHE A 85 -16.09 0.86 1.80
C PHE A 85 -16.08 1.40 3.23
N LEU A 86 -15.76 0.54 4.18
CA LEU A 86 -15.61 0.88 5.59
C LEU A 86 -14.22 0.47 6.09
N ILE A 87 -13.64 1.30 6.94
CA ILE A 87 -12.52 0.93 7.81
C ILE A 87 -13.04 0.87 9.23
N GLY A 88 -13.20 -0.34 9.76
CA GLY A 88 -14.00 -0.55 10.98
C GLY A 88 -15.42 -0.02 10.77
N GLU A 89 -15.80 1.02 11.52
CA GLU A 89 -17.11 1.68 11.43
C GLU A 89 -17.10 2.97 10.58
N MET A 90 -15.94 3.39 10.07
CA MET A 90 -15.76 4.64 9.33
C MET A 90 -16.04 4.44 7.84
N PRO A 91 -17.03 5.13 7.24
CA PRO A 91 -17.23 5.12 5.79
C PRO A 91 -16.22 6.00 5.08
N ILE A 92 -15.65 5.48 3.98
CA ILE A 92 -14.73 6.22 3.12
C ILE A 92 -15.44 6.56 1.81
N GLU A 93 -15.53 7.85 1.49
CA GLU A 93 -16.17 8.31 0.27
C GLU A 93 -15.37 7.87 -0.97
N GLY A 94 -16.08 7.48 -2.04
CA GLY A 94 -15.46 6.99 -3.27
C GLY A 94 -14.87 5.59 -3.19
N GLY A 95 -14.97 4.91 -2.04
CA GLY A 95 -14.55 3.53 -1.88
C GLY A 95 -15.66 2.50 -2.10
N VAL A 96 -15.26 1.28 -2.47
CA VAL A 96 -16.17 0.12 -2.56
C VAL A 96 -15.60 -1.11 -1.86
N SER A 97 -16.49 -1.89 -1.23
CA SER A 97 -16.21 -3.23 -0.73
C SER A 97 -17.07 -4.24 -1.49
N CYS A 98 -16.48 -5.38 -1.83
CA CYS A 98 -17.08 -6.40 -2.67
C CYS A 98 -17.06 -7.73 -1.94
N LEU A 99 -18.24 -8.18 -1.52
CA LEU A 99 -18.43 -9.46 -0.87
C LEU A 99 -18.84 -10.48 -1.91
N TRP A 100 -18.05 -11.54 -2.06
CA TRP A 100 -18.26 -12.63 -2.99
C TRP A 100 -18.69 -13.89 -2.25
N ALA A 101 -19.69 -14.58 -2.78
CA ALA A 101 -20.15 -15.86 -2.26
C ALA A 101 -20.51 -16.81 -3.41
N ASN A 102 -20.33 -18.11 -3.20
CA ASN A 102 -20.78 -19.14 -4.14
C ASN A 102 -22.09 -19.77 -3.64
N PRO A 103 -23.25 -19.51 -4.28
CA PRO A 103 -24.53 -20.04 -3.84
C PRO A 103 -24.65 -21.56 -3.99
N ALA A 104 -23.81 -22.19 -4.81
CA ALA A 104 -23.73 -23.65 -4.94
C ALA A 104 -23.06 -24.31 -3.74
N GLU A 105 -22.37 -23.53 -2.88
CA GLU A 105 -21.76 -23.97 -1.64
C GLU A 105 -22.37 -23.25 -0.43
N PRO A 106 -23.63 -23.55 -0.03
CA PRO A 106 -24.25 -22.91 1.13
C PRO A 106 -23.45 -23.18 2.42
N GLY A 107 -23.02 -22.10 3.08
CA GLY A 107 -22.12 -22.17 4.24
C GLY A 107 -20.64 -22.26 3.87
N GLY A 108 -20.30 -22.13 2.59
CA GLY A 108 -18.93 -21.97 2.09
C GLY A 108 -18.33 -20.60 2.43
N ASN A 109 -17.07 -20.42 2.03
CA ASN A 109 -16.30 -19.23 2.37
C ASN A 109 -16.84 -17.98 1.65
N ILE A 110 -16.76 -16.84 2.31
CA ILE A 110 -16.97 -15.52 1.70
C ILE A 110 -15.59 -14.98 1.31
N LEU A 111 -15.49 -14.29 0.18
CA LEU A 111 -14.31 -13.48 -0.13
C LEU A 111 -14.70 -12.01 -0.05
N GLN A 112 -13.78 -11.20 0.48
CA GLN A 112 -13.90 -9.76 0.47
C GLN A 112 -12.72 -9.17 -0.28
N PHE A 113 -13.02 -8.22 -1.16
CA PHE A 113 -12.03 -7.32 -1.77
C PHE A 113 -12.57 -5.91 -1.68
N GLY A 114 -11.74 -4.95 -1.31
CA GLY A 114 -12.16 -3.55 -1.29
C GLY A 114 -11.01 -2.61 -1.61
N TRP A 115 -11.38 -1.43 -2.08
CA TRP A 115 -10.47 -0.34 -2.41
C TRP A 115 -11.15 0.99 -2.11
N ALA A 116 -10.39 1.95 -1.59
CA ALA A 116 -10.85 3.32 -1.43
C ALA A 116 -9.69 4.32 -1.55
N PRO A 117 -9.95 5.55 -2.05
CA PRO A 117 -9.00 6.63 -1.93
C PRO A 117 -8.90 7.08 -0.47
N LEU A 118 -7.75 7.58 -0.05
CA LEU A 118 -7.56 8.19 1.28
C LEU A 118 -6.71 9.44 1.18
N THR A 119 -7.07 10.45 1.95
CA THR A 119 -6.17 11.56 2.28
C THR A 119 -5.18 11.12 3.36
N ALA A 120 -4.06 11.84 3.48
CA ALA A 120 -3.08 11.56 4.54
C ALA A 120 -3.66 11.67 5.97
N GLU A 121 -4.66 12.53 6.16
CA GLU A 121 -5.38 12.68 7.43
C GLU A 121 -6.23 11.43 7.72
N GLU A 122 -7.04 11.00 6.74
CA GLU A 122 -7.85 9.78 6.87
C GLU A 122 -6.99 8.53 7.05
N THR A 123 -5.85 8.41 6.34
CA THR A 123 -4.88 7.31 6.54
C THR A 123 -4.39 7.27 7.99
N THR A 124 -3.97 8.42 8.52
CA THR A 124 -3.45 8.51 9.88
C THR A 124 -4.52 8.14 10.92
N GLU A 125 -5.74 8.62 10.73
CA GLU A 125 -6.87 8.31 11.63
C GLU A 125 -7.26 6.83 11.57
N ALA A 126 -7.38 6.28 10.35
CA ALA A 126 -7.73 4.88 10.11
C ALA A 126 -6.72 3.92 10.73
N GLU A 127 -5.42 4.16 10.52
CA GLU A 127 -4.36 3.32 11.07
C GLU A 127 -4.41 3.32 12.61
N GLN A 128 -4.50 4.50 13.24
CA GLN A 128 -4.57 4.63 14.69
C GLN A 128 -5.83 3.98 15.28
N SER A 129 -6.97 4.09 14.59
CA SER A 129 -8.24 3.50 15.02
C SER A 129 -8.14 1.97 15.03
N LEU A 130 -7.64 1.37 13.94
CA LEU A 130 -7.46 -0.06 13.83
C LEU A 130 -6.44 -0.60 14.84
N GLU A 131 -5.29 0.05 15.02
CA GLU A 131 -4.31 -0.32 16.03
C GLU A 131 -4.90 -0.27 17.45
N SER A 132 -5.70 0.76 17.74
CA SER A 132 -6.40 0.89 19.03
C SER A 132 -7.46 -0.20 19.23
N ALA A 133 -8.01 -0.72 18.13
CA ALA A 133 -8.93 -1.87 18.13
C ALA A 133 -8.21 -3.22 18.20
N GLY A 134 -6.87 -3.24 18.26
CA GLY A 134 -6.07 -4.45 18.42
C GLY A 134 -5.60 -5.09 17.11
N TRP A 135 -5.71 -4.38 15.98
CA TRP A 135 -5.14 -4.85 14.72
C TRP A 135 -3.61 -4.81 14.78
N ILE A 136 -2.98 -5.78 14.12
CA ILE A 136 -1.54 -6.00 14.15
C ILE A 136 -0.91 -5.23 12.99
N ARG A 137 0.01 -4.31 13.33
CA ARG A 137 0.76 -3.51 12.35
C ARG A 137 2.00 -4.23 11.85
N GLU A 138 2.18 -4.19 10.54
CA GLU A 138 3.41 -4.58 9.85
C GLU A 138 3.81 -3.55 8.80
N GLU A 139 5.09 -3.22 8.78
CA GLU A 139 5.66 -2.35 7.75
C GLU A 139 5.90 -3.15 6.47
N GLY A 140 5.45 -2.62 5.33
CA GLY A 140 5.72 -3.12 3.99
C GLY A 140 6.65 -2.17 3.21
N ASP A 141 7.13 -2.62 2.05
CA ASP A 141 8.02 -1.80 1.21
C ASP A 141 7.32 -0.56 0.63
N ASP A 142 6.02 -0.68 0.32
CA ASP A 142 5.20 0.33 -0.37
C ASP A 142 4.10 0.93 0.52
N GLY A 143 4.09 0.62 1.83
CA GLY A 143 2.99 1.00 2.71
C GLY A 143 2.93 0.17 3.98
N VAL A 144 1.77 0.18 4.62
CA VAL A 144 1.55 -0.42 5.93
C VAL A 144 0.45 -1.47 5.84
N TYR A 145 0.65 -2.61 6.48
CA TYR A 145 -0.39 -3.61 6.66
C TYR A 145 -0.96 -3.52 8.08
N LEU A 146 -2.28 -3.53 8.19
CA LEU A 146 -2.98 -3.78 9.45
C LEU A 146 -3.81 -5.06 9.28
N THR A 147 -3.43 -6.10 10.03
CA THR A 147 -4.05 -7.43 9.94
C THR A 147 -4.84 -7.74 11.20
N GLU A 148 -5.98 -8.40 11.03
CA GLU A 148 -6.81 -8.90 12.13
C GLU A 148 -6.00 -9.90 12.98
N ASP A 149 -6.20 -9.88 14.29
CA ASP A 149 -5.58 -10.87 15.17
C ASP A 149 -6.11 -12.27 14.80
N PRO A 150 -5.22 -13.22 14.43
CA PRO A 150 -5.62 -14.56 13.99
C PRO A 150 -6.35 -15.36 15.08
N ALA A 151 -6.30 -14.95 16.34
CA ALA A 151 -7.10 -15.55 17.40
C ALA A 151 -8.62 -15.27 17.27
N PHE A 152 -8.99 -14.24 16.51
CA PHE A 152 -10.37 -13.82 16.29
C PHE A 152 -10.82 -13.92 14.83
N ALA A 153 -9.88 -14.06 13.90
CA ALA A 153 -10.16 -14.16 12.47
C ALA A 153 -11.03 -15.38 12.10
N LEU A 154 -12.01 -15.15 11.23
CA LEU A 154 -12.87 -16.21 10.71
C LEU A 154 -12.14 -17.11 9.71
N ASN A 155 -11.27 -16.50 8.90
CA ASN A 155 -10.41 -17.15 7.92
C ASN A 155 -8.97 -16.69 8.15
N ILE A 156 -8.01 -17.58 7.89
CA ILE A 156 -6.58 -17.25 7.87
C ILE A 156 -5.94 -17.93 6.66
N ASP A 157 -4.94 -17.28 6.06
CA ASP A 157 -4.10 -17.89 5.03
C ASP A 157 -3.03 -18.83 5.62
N ALA A 158 -2.20 -19.40 4.75
CA ALA A 158 -1.17 -20.36 5.12
C ALA A 158 -0.07 -19.75 6.01
N ASP A 159 0.11 -18.43 5.96
CA ASP A 159 1.07 -17.70 6.79
C ASP A 159 0.45 -17.21 8.10
N GLY A 160 -0.85 -17.45 8.29
CA GLY A 160 -1.60 -17.14 9.51
C GLY A 160 -2.26 -15.77 9.51
N TYR A 161 -2.39 -15.12 8.35
CA TYR A 161 -3.03 -13.81 8.24
C TYR A 161 -4.51 -13.92 7.91
N GLY A 162 -5.35 -13.27 8.72
CA GLY A 162 -6.76 -13.05 8.42
C GLY A 162 -6.97 -11.77 7.60
N MET A 163 -8.14 -11.16 7.80
CA MET A 163 -8.51 -9.94 7.09
C MET A 163 -7.40 -8.90 7.23
N THR A 164 -7.01 -8.30 6.12
CA THR A 164 -5.87 -7.38 6.10
C THR A 164 -6.19 -6.15 5.29
N TYR A 165 -5.98 -4.99 5.91
CA TYR A 165 -5.90 -3.71 5.22
C TYR A 165 -4.45 -3.46 4.79
N PHE A 166 -4.26 -2.88 3.60
CA PHE A 166 -3.01 -2.31 3.14
C PHE A 166 -3.20 -0.84 2.83
N PHE A 167 -2.45 0.01 3.52
CA PHE A 167 -2.44 1.46 3.35
C PHE A 167 -1.25 1.84 2.48
N GLY A 168 -1.53 2.29 1.26
CA GLY A 168 -0.56 2.83 0.32
C GLY A 168 -0.62 4.36 0.27
N ASP A 169 0.19 4.95 -0.62
CA ASP A 169 0.16 6.40 -0.85
C ASP A 169 -1.16 6.83 -1.51
N GLY A 170 -2.06 7.41 -0.72
CA GLY A 170 -3.33 7.97 -1.17
C GLY A 170 -4.49 6.98 -1.32
N TYR A 171 -4.34 5.74 -0.85
CA TYR A 171 -5.40 4.72 -0.94
C TYR A 171 -5.27 3.64 0.13
N VAL A 172 -6.34 2.85 0.28
CA VAL A 172 -6.37 1.62 1.06
C VAL A 172 -6.97 0.49 0.26
N GLN A 173 -6.46 -0.72 0.51
CA GLN A 173 -7.02 -1.97 0.02
C GLN A 173 -7.40 -2.85 1.21
N VAL A 174 -8.41 -3.72 1.05
CA VAL A 174 -8.72 -4.77 2.02
C VAL A 174 -8.98 -6.08 1.31
N ALA A 175 -8.51 -7.18 1.89
CA ALA A 175 -8.87 -8.52 1.47
C ALA A 175 -9.20 -9.41 2.67
N ASP A 176 -10.03 -10.44 2.44
CA ASP A 176 -10.41 -11.44 3.45
C ASP A 176 -9.20 -12.14 4.09
N VAL A 177 -8.11 -12.30 3.33
CA VAL A 177 -6.79 -12.71 3.81
C VAL A 177 -5.70 -11.92 3.10
N LYS A 178 -4.52 -11.76 3.73
CA LYS A 178 -3.41 -10.93 3.20
C LYS A 178 -2.99 -11.33 1.78
N GLN A 179 -2.91 -12.63 1.49
CA GLN A 179 -2.60 -13.12 0.14
C GLN A 179 -3.56 -12.58 -0.95
N GLY A 180 -4.82 -12.30 -0.59
CA GLY A 180 -5.82 -11.79 -1.51
C GLY A 180 -5.54 -10.36 -2.02
N LEU A 181 -4.74 -9.56 -1.32
CA LEU A 181 -4.43 -8.19 -1.73
C LEU A 181 -3.77 -8.11 -3.11
N VAL A 182 -3.04 -9.18 -3.52
CA VAL A 182 -2.31 -9.21 -4.80
C VAL A 182 -3.21 -9.13 -6.03
N VAL A 183 -4.51 -9.45 -5.90
CA VAL A 183 -5.45 -9.35 -7.02
C VAL A 183 -6.09 -7.97 -7.15
N ILE A 184 -5.94 -7.10 -6.15
CA ILE A 184 -6.58 -5.79 -6.13
C ILE A 184 -5.72 -4.79 -6.91
N GLU A 185 -6.35 -4.06 -7.82
CA GLU A 185 -5.68 -3.04 -8.62
C GLU A 185 -5.55 -1.72 -7.87
N ARG A 186 -4.48 -0.96 -8.18
CA ARG A 186 -4.36 0.45 -7.78
C ARG A 186 -5.22 1.28 -8.74
N ARG A 187 -5.93 2.27 -8.24
CA ARG A 187 -6.90 3.08 -8.99
C ARG A 187 -6.64 4.57 -8.82
#